data_AF-A0A4P9WQ87-F1
#
_entry.id   AF-A0A4P9WQ87-F1
#
_cell.length_a   1.000
_cell.length_b   1.000
_cell.length_c   1.000
_cell.angle_alpha   90.00
_cell.angle_beta   90.00
_cell.angle_gamma   90.00
#
_symmetry.space_group_name_H-M   'P 1'
#
loop_
_entity.id
_entity.type
_entity.pdbx_description
1 polymer ?
#
loop_
_entity_poly.entity_id
_entity_poly.type
_entity_poly.pdbx_seq_one_letter_code
_entity_poly.pdbx_strand_id
1 'polypeptide(L)'
;VIGNGVVIHLPSFFAEIDKLQAQGIDVSERMRVSDRAHLVFDFHQTVDGLKEAELGNAQVGTTRKGIGPAYANKASRSGLRVHHLFQRNDFRQRLVRAVASRQKRYGPFEYDVEAEIARYEAYAERLRPMVTDVVPLISDAVRDPAQQILVEGANALLLDIDYGTYPFVTSSNTTVGGVFTGLGVPPSALKRSIGVVKAYTTRVGSGPFPTELVDAVGEHLTDVGHEYGTTTGRKRR
;
A
#
# COMPACT_ATOMS: atom_id res chain seq x y z
N VAL A 1 12.00 4.26 -6.78
CA VAL A 1 11.29 3.28 -7.64
C VAL A 1 10.11 2.71 -6.85
N ILE A 2 8.91 2.65 -7.43
CA ILE A 2 7.74 1.96 -6.86
C ILE A 2 7.63 0.59 -7.53
N GLY A 3 7.88 -0.46 -6.75
CA GLY A 3 7.91 -1.86 -7.22
C GLY A 3 6.54 -2.45 -7.56
N ASN A 4 6.54 -3.59 -8.26
CA ASN A 4 5.33 -4.34 -8.60
C ASN A 4 4.62 -4.95 -7.37
N GLY A 5 5.31 -5.03 -6.23
CA GLY A 5 4.74 -5.46 -4.96
C GLY A 5 3.73 -4.47 -4.36
N VAL A 6 3.83 -3.20 -4.75
CA VAL A 6 3.04 -2.09 -4.19
C VAL A 6 1.63 -2.04 -4.79
N VAL A 7 0.67 -1.63 -3.96
CA VAL A 7 -0.67 -1.17 -4.37
C VAL A 7 -0.70 0.36 -4.29
N ILE A 8 -1.10 1.03 -5.37
CA ILE A 8 -0.98 2.48 -5.51
C ILE A 8 -2.37 3.11 -5.59
N HIS A 9 -2.64 4.05 -4.68
CA HIS A 9 -3.81 4.92 -4.77
C HIS A 9 -3.42 6.22 -5.49
N LEU A 10 -3.83 6.39 -6.76
CA LEU A 10 -3.38 7.53 -7.58
C LEU A 10 -3.77 8.91 -7.02
N PRO A 11 -4.98 9.13 -6.47
CA PRO A 11 -5.31 10.40 -5.83
C PRO A 11 -4.33 10.76 -4.70
N SER A 12 -4.00 9.82 -3.82
CA SER A 12 -3.03 10.05 -2.74
C SER A 12 -1.60 10.23 -3.26
N PHE A 13 -1.22 9.44 -4.25
CA PHE A 13 0.09 9.54 -4.90
C PHE A 13 0.31 10.93 -5.49
N PHE A 14 -0.64 11.45 -6.27
CA PHE A 14 -0.50 12.79 -6.85
C PHE A 14 -0.64 13.90 -5.82
N ALA A 15 -1.50 13.77 -4.81
CA ALA A 15 -1.54 14.74 -3.72
C ALA A 15 -0.19 14.85 -2.98
N GLU A 16 0.53 13.74 -2.82
CA GLU A 16 1.88 13.72 -2.23
C GLU A 16 2.92 14.36 -3.16
N ILE A 17 2.88 14.06 -4.46
CA ILE A 17 3.73 14.73 -5.45
C ILE A 17 3.49 16.24 -5.47
N ASP A 18 2.23 16.67 -5.51
CA ASP A 18 1.85 18.08 -5.59
C ASP A 18 2.32 18.83 -4.33
N LYS A 19 2.26 18.18 -3.15
CA LYS A 19 2.81 18.72 -1.90
C LYS A 19 4.33 18.89 -1.95
N LEU A 20 5.06 17.92 -2.48
CA LEU A 20 6.52 18.00 -2.65
C LEU A 20 6.90 19.10 -3.65
N GLN A 21 6.17 19.20 -4.75
CA GLN A 21 6.37 20.25 -5.76
C GLN A 21 6.14 21.65 -5.18
N ALA A 22 5.10 21.83 -4.35
CA ALA A 22 4.85 23.09 -3.64
C ALA A 22 5.99 23.47 -2.67
N GLN A 23 6.81 22.50 -2.25
CA GLN A 23 8.00 22.70 -1.45
C GLN A 23 9.29 22.83 -2.28
N GLY A 24 9.18 22.90 -3.62
CA GLY A 24 10.31 23.02 -4.55
C GLY A 24 11.02 21.70 -4.86
N ILE A 25 10.41 20.55 -4.55
CA ILE A 25 10.99 19.22 -4.79
C ILE A 25 10.35 18.60 -6.03
N ASP A 26 11.04 18.63 -7.17
CA ASP A 26 10.55 17.98 -8.39
C ASP A 26 10.90 16.49 -8.43
N VAL A 27 9.88 15.63 -8.39
CA VAL A 27 10.04 14.17 -8.39
C VAL A 27 9.83 13.53 -9.77
N SER A 28 9.41 14.31 -10.77
CA SER A 28 8.96 13.79 -12.07
C SER A 28 10.02 12.93 -12.78
N GLU A 29 11.26 13.40 -12.81
CA GLU A 29 12.37 12.68 -13.45
C GLU A 29 13.04 11.63 -12.54
N ARG A 30 12.78 11.70 -11.22
CA ARG A 30 13.41 10.85 -10.20
C ARG A 30 12.54 9.66 -9.79
N MET A 31 11.26 9.70 -10.14
CA MET A 31 10.29 8.66 -9.84
C MET A 31 10.20 7.66 -11.00
N ARG A 32 10.18 6.37 -10.67
CA ARG A 32 9.82 5.29 -11.60
C ARG A 32 8.76 4.43 -10.95
N VAL A 33 7.68 4.14 -11.67
CA VAL A 33 6.52 3.36 -11.21
C VAL A 33 6.40 2.11 -12.07
N SER A 34 6.31 0.94 -11.44
CA SER A 34 6.12 -0.31 -12.15
C SER A 34 4.77 -0.33 -12.86
N ASP A 35 4.81 -0.62 -14.16
CA ASP A 35 3.65 -0.97 -14.98
C ASP A 35 2.80 -2.13 -14.39
N ARG A 36 3.41 -3.01 -13.58
CA ARG A 36 2.79 -4.16 -12.92
C ARG A 36 2.30 -3.88 -11.49
N ALA A 37 2.52 -2.69 -10.94
CA ALA A 37 1.94 -2.31 -9.66
C ALA A 37 0.40 -2.31 -9.74
N HIS A 38 -0.26 -2.70 -8.66
CA HIS A 38 -1.73 -2.76 -8.61
C HIS A 38 -2.32 -1.40 -8.23
N LEU A 39 -3.53 -1.13 -8.69
CA LEU A 39 -4.25 0.10 -8.38
C LEU A 39 -5.21 -0.11 -7.21
N VAL A 40 -5.18 0.85 -6.29
CA VAL A 40 -6.22 1.07 -5.29
C VAL A 40 -7.18 2.12 -5.86
N PHE A 41 -8.47 1.94 -5.63
CA PHE A 41 -9.56 2.82 -6.08
C PHE A 41 -10.40 3.19 -4.86
N ASP A 42 -11.25 4.21 -4.98
CA ASP A 42 -12.07 4.64 -3.85
C ASP A 42 -13.06 3.55 -3.42
N PHE A 43 -13.56 2.71 -4.33
CA PHE A 43 -14.41 1.57 -3.94
C PHE A 43 -13.65 0.56 -3.07
N HIS A 44 -12.33 0.43 -3.23
CA HIS A 44 -11.53 -0.43 -2.35
C HIS A 44 -11.53 0.12 -0.92
N GLN A 45 -11.50 1.44 -0.74
CA GLN A 45 -11.59 2.09 0.57
C GLN A 45 -12.98 1.89 1.18
N THR A 46 -14.04 2.06 0.38
CA THR A 46 -15.42 1.81 0.82
C THR A 46 -15.61 0.38 1.31
N VAL A 47 -15.18 -0.61 0.52
CA VAL A 47 -15.37 -2.03 0.90
C VAL A 47 -14.46 -2.47 2.06
N ASP A 48 -13.32 -1.80 2.29
CA ASP A 48 -12.49 -1.97 3.48
C ASP A 48 -13.29 -1.56 4.73
N GLY A 49 -13.92 -0.38 4.69
CA GLY A 49 -14.82 0.10 5.74
C GLY A 49 -16.03 -0.82 5.97
N LEU A 50 -16.70 -1.27 4.89
CA LEU A 50 -17.83 -2.20 4.99
C LEU A 50 -17.42 -3.54 5.60
N LYS A 51 -16.24 -4.05 5.24
CA LYS A 51 -15.74 -5.31 5.81
C LYS A 51 -15.42 -5.18 7.30
N GLU A 52 -14.80 -4.08 7.71
CA GLU A 52 -14.56 -3.79 9.14
C GLU A 52 -15.88 -3.63 9.92
N ALA A 53 -16.92 -3.04 9.31
CA ALA A 53 -18.24 -2.94 9.93
C ALA A 53 -18.88 -4.34 10.13
N GLU A 54 -18.76 -5.24 9.13
CA GLU A 54 -19.24 -6.62 9.19
C GLU A 54 -18.58 -7.42 10.33
N LEU A 55 -17.33 -7.10 10.68
CA LEU A 55 -16.59 -7.79 11.74
C LEU A 55 -16.97 -7.38 13.17
N GLY A 56 -17.68 -6.25 13.36
CA GLY A 56 -18.11 -5.77 14.67
C GLY A 56 -16.96 -5.71 15.69
N ASN A 57 -17.05 -6.48 16.78
CA ASN A 57 -16.02 -6.53 17.82
C ASN A 57 -14.72 -7.23 17.40
N ALA A 58 -14.72 -7.94 16.27
CA ALA A 58 -13.55 -8.63 15.73
C ALA A 58 -12.81 -7.79 14.67
N GLN A 59 -12.99 -6.47 14.69
CA GLN A 59 -12.31 -5.54 13.79
C GLN A 59 -10.79 -5.67 13.87
N VAL A 60 -10.15 -5.70 12.70
CA VAL A 60 -8.69 -5.71 12.58
C VAL A 60 -8.14 -4.34 12.99
N GLY A 61 -8.90 -3.27 12.70
CA GLY A 61 -8.46 -1.90 12.84
C GLY A 61 -7.67 -1.45 11.62
N THR A 62 -8.17 -1.74 10.41
CA THR A 62 -7.50 -1.37 9.16
C THR A 62 -7.33 0.14 9.05
N THR A 63 -6.41 0.57 8.17
CA THR A 63 -6.23 2.00 7.87
C THR A 63 -7.36 2.57 7.02
N ARG A 64 -8.32 1.74 6.58
CA ARG A 64 -9.42 2.06 5.67
C ARG A 64 -8.96 2.67 4.34
N LYS A 65 -7.71 2.42 3.95
CA LYS A 65 -7.11 2.87 2.70
C LYS A 65 -7.33 1.89 1.54
N GLY A 66 -8.11 0.82 1.73
CA GLY A 66 -8.40 -0.14 0.64
C GLY A 66 -7.27 -1.10 0.32
N ILE A 67 -6.28 -1.22 1.21
CA ILE A 67 -5.08 -2.06 1.00
C ILE A 67 -5.47 -3.54 0.90
N GLY A 68 -6.22 -4.04 1.88
CA GLY A 68 -6.67 -5.43 1.90
C GLY A 68 -7.52 -5.80 0.69
N PRO A 69 -8.58 -5.03 0.38
CA PRO A 69 -9.38 -5.27 -0.83
C PRO A 69 -8.58 -5.24 -2.14
N ALA A 70 -7.59 -4.35 -2.28
CA ALA A 70 -6.74 -4.30 -3.47
C ALA A 70 -5.85 -5.55 -3.59
N TYR A 71 -5.21 -6.00 -2.50
CA TYR A 71 -4.45 -7.26 -2.49
C TYR A 71 -5.34 -8.49 -2.70
N ALA A 72 -6.56 -8.49 -2.17
CA ALA A 72 -7.54 -9.55 -2.43
C ALA A 72 -7.90 -9.62 -3.93
N ASN A 73 -8.07 -8.46 -4.58
CA ASN A 73 -8.31 -8.38 -6.02
C ASN A 73 -7.10 -8.84 -6.84
N LYS A 74 -5.88 -8.54 -6.39
CA LYS A 74 -4.63 -9.08 -6.95
C LYS A 74 -4.61 -10.61 -6.86
N ALA A 75 -4.86 -11.17 -5.69
CA ALA A 75 -4.88 -12.62 -5.46
C ALA A 75 -5.97 -13.33 -6.29
N SER A 76 -7.15 -12.71 -6.43
CA SER A 76 -8.24 -13.23 -7.27
C SER A 76 -8.02 -13.00 -8.77
N ARG A 77 -6.94 -12.32 -9.17
CA ARG A 77 -6.63 -11.95 -10.57
C ARG A 77 -7.71 -11.06 -11.22
N SER A 78 -8.47 -10.33 -10.40
CA SER A 78 -9.49 -9.38 -10.85
C SER A 78 -9.07 -7.92 -10.68
N GLY A 79 -7.95 -7.66 -10.02
CA GLY A 79 -7.43 -6.32 -9.79
C GLY A 79 -6.88 -5.68 -11.05
N LEU A 80 -6.96 -4.35 -11.10
CA LEU A 80 -6.35 -3.55 -12.14
C LEU A 80 -4.92 -3.16 -11.73
N ARG A 81 -4.08 -2.99 -12.73
CA ARG A 81 -2.66 -2.63 -12.64
C ARG A 81 -2.38 -1.39 -13.47
N VAL A 82 -1.27 -0.71 -13.19
CA VAL A 82 -0.86 0.54 -13.86
C VAL A 82 -0.93 0.43 -15.39
N HIS A 83 -0.44 -0.65 -16.00
CA HIS A 83 -0.47 -0.81 -17.46
C HIS A 83 -1.87 -0.78 -18.09
N HIS A 84 -2.92 -1.16 -17.33
CA HIS A 84 -4.29 -1.15 -17.85
C HIS A 84 -4.78 0.29 -18.12
N LEU A 85 -4.25 1.30 -17.40
CA LEU A 85 -4.63 2.71 -17.59
C LEU A 85 -4.41 3.20 -19.01
N PHE A 86 -3.47 2.59 -19.73
CA PHE A 86 -3.12 2.95 -21.10
C PHE A 86 -3.95 2.20 -22.15
N GLN A 87 -4.88 1.34 -21.72
CA GLN A 87 -5.81 0.59 -22.56
C GLN A 87 -7.26 1.00 -22.22
N ARG A 88 -7.65 2.23 -22.61
CA ARG A 88 -8.90 2.90 -22.17
C ARG A 88 -10.13 1.99 -22.13
N ASN A 89 -10.41 1.26 -23.22
CA ASN A 89 -11.57 0.38 -23.31
C ASN A 89 -11.50 -0.80 -22.32
N ASP A 90 -10.34 -1.44 -22.20
CA ASP A 90 -10.13 -2.57 -21.28
C ASP A 90 -10.15 -2.10 -19.81
N PHE A 91 -9.53 -0.96 -19.51
CA PHE A 91 -9.58 -0.32 -18.19
C PHE A 91 -11.02 -0.11 -17.72
N ARG A 92 -11.82 0.55 -18.56
CA ARG A 92 -13.24 0.83 -18.29
C ARG A 92 -14.02 -0.43 -17.99
N GLN A 93 -13.95 -1.43 -18.88
CA GLN A 93 -14.67 -2.69 -18.72
C GLN A 93 -14.28 -3.42 -17.42
N ARG A 94 -12.98 -3.44 -17.10
CA ARG A 94 -12.47 -4.07 -15.87
C ARG A 94 -12.93 -3.35 -14.61
N LEU A 95 -12.88 -2.02 -14.59
CA LEU A 95 -13.28 -1.23 -13.43
C LEU A 95 -14.78 -1.39 -13.15
N VAL A 96 -15.63 -1.29 -14.19
CA VAL A 96 -17.08 -1.54 -14.07
C VAL A 96 -17.35 -2.94 -13.51
N ARG A 97 -16.67 -3.96 -14.05
CA ARG A 97 -16.82 -5.34 -13.58
C ARG A 97 -16.36 -5.52 -12.13
N ALA A 98 -15.24 -4.88 -11.75
CA ALA A 98 -14.70 -4.94 -10.40
C ALA A 98 -15.69 -4.34 -9.38
N VAL A 99 -16.25 -3.17 -9.68
CA VAL A 99 -17.25 -2.50 -8.83
C VAL A 99 -18.52 -3.35 -8.71
N ALA A 100 -19.07 -3.83 -9.83
CA ALA A 100 -20.27 -4.66 -9.84
C ALA A 100 -20.07 -5.95 -9.01
N SER A 101 -18.88 -6.57 -9.09
CA SER A 101 -18.55 -7.74 -8.28
C SER A 101 -18.55 -7.42 -6.78
N ARG A 102 -18.13 -6.21 -6.37
CA ARG A 102 -18.14 -5.81 -4.96
C ARG A 102 -19.54 -5.44 -4.48
N GLN A 103 -20.34 -4.76 -5.30
CA GLN A 103 -21.74 -4.48 -4.99
C GLN A 103 -22.54 -5.78 -4.82
N LYS A 104 -22.24 -6.83 -5.59
CA LYS A 104 -22.84 -8.16 -5.38
C LYS A 104 -22.50 -8.78 -4.02
N ARG A 105 -21.31 -8.51 -3.45
CA ARG A 105 -20.88 -9.07 -2.16
C ARG A 105 -21.36 -8.26 -0.95
N TYR A 106 -21.35 -6.93 -1.07
CA TYR A 106 -21.59 -6.03 0.06
C TYR A 106 -22.91 -5.28 -0.02
N GLY A 107 -23.73 -5.53 -1.05
CA GLY A 107 -24.90 -4.73 -1.36
C GLY A 107 -24.54 -3.48 -2.17
N PRO A 108 -25.55 -2.75 -2.69
CA PRO A 108 -25.33 -1.50 -3.37
C PRO A 108 -24.70 -0.49 -2.41
N PHE A 109 -23.66 0.19 -2.88
CA PHE A 109 -23.06 1.34 -2.21
C PHE A 109 -22.90 2.45 -3.24
N GLU A 110 -22.99 3.70 -2.76
CA GLU A 110 -22.82 4.89 -3.59
C GLU A 110 -21.40 4.95 -4.14
N TYR A 111 -21.28 4.91 -5.46
CA TYR A 111 -20.00 4.97 -6.16
C TYR A 111 -20.21 5.37 -7.61
N ASP A 112 -19.70 6.54 -7.98
CA ASP A 112 -19.73 7.02 -9.36
C ASP A 112 -18.58 6.41 -10.17
N VAL A 113 -18.87 5.30 -10.84
CA VAL A 113 -17.89 4.58 -11.67
C VAL A 113 -17.41 5.45 -12.83
N GLU A 114 -18.28 6.27 -13.40
CA GLU A 114 -17.97 7.09 -14.58
C GLU A 114 -17.07 8.25 -14.21
N ALA A 115 -17.33 8.92 -13.09
CA ALA A 115 -16.43 9.93 -12.54
C ALA A 115 -15.05 9.32 -12.18
N GLU A 116 -15.01 8.11 -11.61
CA GLU A 116 -13.75 7.44 -11.31
C GLU A 116 -12.93 7.14 -12.57
N ILE A 117 -13.60 6.64 -13.63
CA ILE A 117 -12.95 6.37 -14.92
C ILE A 117 -12.33 7.66 -15.46
N ALA A 118 -13.11 8.74 -15.56
CA ALA A 118 -12.64 10.01 -16.09
C ALA A 118 -11.45 10.57 -15.27
N ARG A 119 -11.53 10.47 -13.94
CA ARG A 119 -10.46 10.88 -13.03
C ARG A 119 -9.18 10.09 -13.26
N TYR A 120 -9.28 8.76 -13.40
CA TYR A 120 -8.12 7.90 -13.62
C TYR A 120 -7.53 8.03 -15.03
N GLU A 121 -8.34 8.35 -16.05
CA GLU A 121 -7.85 8.69 -17.39
C GLU A 121 -7.00 9.97 -17.36
N ALA A 122 -7.41 11.00 -16.60
CA ALA A 122 -6.60 12.20 -16.40
C ALA A 122 -5.29 11.89 -15.64
N TYR A 123 -5.35 11.04 -14.62
CA TYR A 123 -4.15 10.60 -13.90
C TYR A 123 -3.21 9.76 -14.77
N ALA A 124 -3.74 8.98 -15.72
CA ALA A 124 -2.92 8.18 -16.63
C ALA A 124 -1.95 9.04 -17.43
N GLU A 125 -2.39 10.20 -17.93
CA GLU A 125 -1.52 11.10 -18.68
C GLU A 125 -0.43 11.74 -17.80
N ARG A 126 -0.77 12.10 -16.54
CA ARG A 126 0.23 12.59 -15.57
C ARG A 126 1.22 11.51 -15.14
N LEU A 127 0.77 10.26 -15.05
CA LEU A 127 1.58 9.13 -14.58
C LEU A 127 2.52 8.61 -15.68
N ARG A 128 2.12 8.71 -16.95
CA ARG A 128 2.82 8.21 -18.14
C ARG A 128 4.35 8.40 -18.11
N PRO A 129 4.92 9.60 -17.84
CA PRO A 129 6.38 9.78 -17.84
C PRO A 129 7.11 9.02 -16.71
N MET A 130 6.40 8.63 -15.65
CA MET A 130 6.98 7.90 -14.52
C MET A 130 6.87 6.38 -14.70
N VAL A 131 6.02 5.88 -15.60
CA VAL A 131 5.80 4.44 -15.76
C VAL A 131 6.93 3.80 -16.55
N THR A 132 7.44 2.68 -16.04
CA THR A 132 8.45 1.89 -16.74
C THR A 132 8.32 0.41 -16.39
N ASP A 133 8.97 -0.45 -17.18
CA ASP A 133 9.19 -1.83 -16.77
C ASP A 133 10.29 -1.85 -15.70
N VAL A 134 9.85 -1.92 -14.44
CA VAL A 134 10.75 -1.86 -13.26
C VAL A 134 11.59 -3.13 -13.11
N VAL A 135 11.12 -4.28 -13.60
CA VAL A 135 11.85 -5.56 -13.43
C VAL A 135 13.21 -5.56 -14.12
N PRO A 136 13.34 -5.27 -15.44
CA PRO A 136 14.64 -5.15 -16.09
C PRO A 136 15.43 -3.96 -15.55
N LEU A 137 14.80 -2.81 -15.25
CA LEU A 137 15.48 -1.64 -14.67
C LEU A 137 16.23 -2.01 -13.37
N ILE A 138 15.56 -2.68 -12.45
CA ILE A 138 16.17 -3.13 -11.20
C ILE A 138 17.18 -4.25 -11.46
N SER A 139 16.89 -5.18 -12.38
CA SER A 139 17.81 -6.28 -12.72
C SER A 139 19.15 -5.75 -13.27
N ASP A 140 19.12 -4.72 -14.11
CA ASP A 140 20.31 -4.08 -14.66
C ASP A 140 21.05 -3.29 -13.57
N ALA A 141 20.33 -2.55 -12.72
CA ALA A 141 20.92 -1.86 -11.58
C ALA A 141 21.58 -2.82 -10.57
N VAL A 142 21.02 -4.03 -10.37
CA VAL A 142 21.63 -5.06 -9.51
C VAL A 142 22.93 -5.62 -10.11
N ARG A 143 23.05 -5.66 -11.44
CA ARG A 143 24.25 -6.15 -12.14
C ARG A 143 25.37 -5.12 -12.21
N ASP A 144 25.04 -3.84 -12.12
CA ASP A 144 26.01 -2.75 -12.18
C ASP A 144 26.70 -2.56 -10.81
N PRO A 145 28.03 -2.83 -10.70
CA PRO A 145 28.75 -2.65 -9.45
C PRO A 145 28.85 -1.19 -8.98
N ALA A 146 28.58 -0.22 -9.85
CA ALA A 146 28.54 1.20 -9.50
C ALA A 146 27.22 1.61 -8.82
N GLN A 147 26.18 0.77 -8.91
CA GLN A 147 24.87 1.07 -8.34
C GLN A 147 24.73 0.56 -6.90
N GLN A 148 24.06 1.34 -6.07
CA GLN A 148 23.65 0.94 -4.73
C GLN A 148 22.14 1.06 -4.61
N ILE A 149 21.48 -0.05 -4.28
CA ILE A 149 20.03 -0.11 -4.13
C ILE A 149 19.69 -0.20 -2.65
N LEU A 150 19.00 0.82 -2.14
CA LEU A 150 18.34 0.78 -0.85
C LEU A 150 16.86 0.43 -1.06
N VAL A 151 16.40 -0.62 -0.39
CA VAL A 151 14.99 -0.99 -0.38
C VAL A 151 14.36 -0.54 0.92
N GLU A 152 13.39 0.36 0.83
CA GLU A 152 12.62 0.84 1.97
C GLU A 152 11.46 -0.12 2.25
N GLY A 153 11.49 -0.79 3.39
CA GLY A 153 10.40 -1.63 3.86
C GLY A 153 9.28 -0.80 4.49
N ALA A 154 8.03 -1.15 4.19
CA ALA A 154 6.87 -0.59 4.86
C ALA A 154 6.36 -1.54 5.96
N ASN A 155 5.66 -0.97 6.95
CA ASN A 155 5.14 -1.69 8.11
C ASN A 155 6.25 -2.36 8.95
N ALA A 156 6.00 -3.56 9.48
CA ALA A 156 6.95 -4.28 10.32
C ALA A 156 6.67 -5.78 10.28
N LEU A 157 7.64 -6.58 10.72
CA LEU A 157 7.59 -8.05 10.69
C LEU A 157 6.34 -8.64 11.35
N LEU A 158 5.94 -8.15 12.53
CA LEU A 158 4.77 -8.68 13.25
C LEU A 158 3.42 -8.29 12.59
N LEU A 159 3.46 -7.50 11.52
CA LEU A 159 2.30 -7.21 10.66
C LEU A 159 2.36 -7.96 9.33
N ASP A 160 3.33 -8.85 9.12
CA ASP A 160 3.41 -9.68 7.91
C ASP A 160 2.17 -10.58 7.80
N ILE A 161 1.64 -10.76 6.59
CA ILE A 161 0.45 -11.57 6.36
C ILE A 161 0.63 -13.04 6.77
N ASP A 162 1.85 -13.58 6.69
CA ASP A 162 2.15 -14.98 6.99
C ASP A 162 2.78 -15.14 8.39
N TYR A 163 3.67 -14.23 8.78
CA TYR A 163 4.46 -14.34 10.01
C TYR A 163 4.00 -13.44 11.16
N GLY A 164 3.05 -12.55 10.90
CA GLY A 164 2.55 -11.61 11.89
C GLY A 164 1.48 -12.20 12.82
N THR A 165 0.88 -11.35 13.64
CA THR A 165 -0.20 -11.73 14.57
C THR A 165 -1.55 -11.88 13.86
N TYR A 166 -1.65 -12.81 12.90
CA TYR A 166 -2.85 -13.04 12.11
C TYR A 166 -4.09 -13.29 13.00
N PRO A 167 -5.25 -12.68 12.73
CA PRO A 167 -5.60 -11.87 11.54
C PRO A 167 -5.26 -10.37 11.67
N PHE A 168 -4.60 -9.92 12.74
CA PHE A 168 -4.28 -8.52 13.01
C PHE A 168 -3.00 -8.07 12.31
N VAL A 169 -3.00 -8.18 10.98
CA VAL A 169 -1.82 -7.99 10.11
C VAL A 169 -2.18 -7.13 8.89
N THR A 170 -1.19 -6.69 8.12
CA THR A 170 -1.44 -6.15 6.78
C THR A 170 -1.62 -7.29 5.77
N SER A 171 -2.05 -6.96 4.55
CA SER A 171 -2.31 -7.94 3.49
C SER A 171 -1.12 -8.17 2.55
N SER A 172 0.09 -7.80 2.99
CA SER A 172 1.33 -7.93 2.22
C SER A 172 2.43 -8.57 3.06
N ASN A 173 3.44 -9.14 2.41
CA ASN A 173 4.66 -9.57 3.07
C ASN A 173 5.51 -8.34 3.44
N THR A 174 5.77 -8.18 4.73
CA THR A 174 6.59 -7.11 5.33
C THR A 174 7.97 -7.62 5.74
N THR A 175 8.18 -8.92 5.69
CA THR A 175 9.50 -9.56 5.81
C THR A 175 10.37 -9.35 4.58
N VAL A 176 11.66 -9.72 4.67
CA VAL A 176 12.63 -9.58 3.56
C VAL A 176 12.19 -10.30 2.28
N GLY A 177 11.36 -11.34 2.37
CA GLY A 177 10.81 -12.03 1.20
C GLY A 177 10.00 -11.09 0.28
N GLY A 178 9.37 -10.05 0.84
CA GLY A 178 8.64 -9.03 0.09
C GLY A 178 9.52 -8.24 -0.87
N VAL A 179 10.83 -8.14 -0.61
CA VAL A 179 11.79 -7.49 -1.50
C VAL A 179 11.89 -8.26 -2.83
N PHE A 180 12.01 -9.58 -2.76
CA PHE A 180 12.21 -10.42 -3.94
C PHE A 180 10.95 -10.50 -4.80
N THR A 181 9.80 -10.73 -4.16
CA THR A 181 8.51 -10.81 -4.86
C THR A 181 8.03 -9.43 -5.35
N GLY A 182 8.40 -8.36 -4.64
CA GLY A 182 7.97 -7.00 -4.93
C GLY A 182 8.82 -6.22 -5.93
N LEU A 183 10.06 -6.63 -6.16
CA LEU A 183 11.00 -5.97 -7.09
C LEU A 183 11.54 -6.88 -8.21
N GLY A 184 11.33 -8.20 -8.14
CA GLY A 184 11.88 -9.14 -9.12
C GLY A 184 13.39 -9.35 -8.99
N VAL A 185 13.94 -9.14 -7.79
CA VAL A 185 15.38 -9.28 -7.49
C VAL A 185 15.68 -10.71 -7.03
N PRO A 186 16.76 -11.36 -7.52
CA PRO A 186 17.15 -12.68 -7.03
C PRO A 186 17.63 -12.61 -5.57
N PRO A 187 17.33 -13.62 -4.72
CA PRO A 187 17.77 -13.63 -3.32
C PRO A 187 19.28 -13.45 -3.11
N SER A 188 20.10 -13.93 -4.05
CA SER A 188 21.57 -13.80 -4.01
C SER A 188 22.08 -12.35 -4.14
N ALA A 189 21.24 -11.42 -4.59
CA ALA A 189 21.59 -10.01 -4.68
C ALA A 189 21.51 -9.28 -3.32
N LEU A 190 20.80 -9.83 -2.32
CA LEU A 190 20.71 -9.21 -1.00
C LEU A 190 22.08 -9.26 -0.31
N LYS A 191 22.65 -8.09 -0.02
CA LYS A 191 23.95 -7.98 0.67
C LYS A 191 23.80 -7.68 2.16
N ARG A 192 22.81 -6.87 2.54
CA ARG A 192 22.59 -6.43 3.92
C ARG A 192 21.10 -6.29 4.20
N SER A 193 20.70 -6.68 5.40
CA SER A 193 19.39 -6.40 5.99
C SER A 193 19.59 -5.66 7.30
N ILE A 194 18.86 -4.56 7.51
CA ILE A 194 18.94 -3.73 8.72
C ILE A 194 17.60 -3.82 9.44
N GLY A 195 17.59 -4.44 10.62
CA GLY A 195 16.42 -4.48 11.48
C GLY A 195 16.29 -3.17 12.26
N VAL A 196 15.16 -2.48 12.12
CA VAL A 196 14.85 -1.27 12.88
C VAL A 196 14.00 -1.66 14.09
N VAL A 197 14.57 -1.54 15.29
CA VAL A 197 13.90 -1.86 16.55
C VAL A 197 13.85 -0.62 17.41
N LYS A 198 12.64 -0.19 17.80
CA LYS A 198 12.43 0.91 18.74
C LYS A 198 12.70 0.43 20.17
N ALA A 199 13.16 1.33 21.03
CA ALA A 199 13.47 1.03 22.44
C ALA A 199 12.27 0.51 23.26
N TYR A 200 11.04 0.78 22.79
CA TYR A 200 9.79 0.25 23.31
C TYR A 200 8.87 -0.15 22.14
N THR A 201 7.91 -1.03 22.42
CA THR A 201 6.96 -1.52 21.41
C THR A 201 5.73 -0.63 21.33
N THR A 202 5.18 -0.46 20.14
CA THR A 202 3.89 0.19 19.94
C THR A 202 3.10 -0.54 18.87
N ARG A 203 1.77 -0.55 18.97
CA ARG A 203 0.88 -1.04 17.90
C ARG A 203 -0.22 -0.03 17.56
N VAL A 204 -0.50 0.08 16.26
CA VAL A 204 -1.73 0.72 15.77
C VAL A 204 -2.72 -0.39 15.42
N GLY A 205 -3.96 -0.27 15.89
CA GLY A 205 -5.02 -1.24 15.58
C GLY A 205 -5.27 -2.27 16.69
N SER A 206 -6.12 -3.24 16.38
CA SER A 206 -6.49 -4.31 17.31
C SER A 206 -5.39 -5.37 17.40
N GLY A 207 -5.65 -6.46 18.13
CA GLY A 207 -4.75 -7.62 18.20
C GLY A 207 -4.01 -7.79 19.53
N PRO A 208 -3.28 -8.91 19.67
CA PRO A 208 -2.61 -9.27 20.91
C PRO A 208 -1.39 -8.37 21.17
N PHE A 209 -1.22 -7.93 22.41
CA PHE A 209 -0.05 -7.17 22.85
C PHE A 209 0.44 -7.65 24.22
N PRO A 210 1.39 -8.59 24.27
CA PRO A 210 1.83 -9.14 25.55
C PRO A 210 2.46 -8.11 26.50
N THR A 211 3.08 -7.06 25.95
CA THR A 211 3.82 -6.03 26.70
C THR A 211 3.10 -4.68 26.73
N GLU A 212 1.79 -4.66 26.53
CA GLU A 212 1.02 -3.42 26.61
C GLU A 212 1.03 -2.84 28.01
N LEU A 213 1.24 -1.52 28.09
CA LEU A 213 1.16 -0.76 29.32
C LEU A 213 -0.12 0.08 29.28
N VAL A 214 -1.03 -0.21 30.21
CA VAL A 214 -2.31 0.52 30.39
C VAL A 214 -2.29 1.41 31.64
N ASP A 215 -1.08 1.75 32.10
CA ASP A 215 -0.81 2.58 33.27
C ASP A 215 -0.12 3.89 32.88
N ALA A 216 0.31 4.67 33.88
CA ALA A 216 0.99 5.95 33.68
C ALA A 216 2.31 5.83 32.90
N VAL A 217 2.96 4.66 32.89
CA VAL A 217 4.18 4.45 32.09
C VAL A 217 3.83 4.38 30.61
N GLY A 218 2.75 3.68 30.25
CA GLY A 218 2.25 3.63 28.88
C GLY A 218 1.83 5.00 28.34
N GLU A 219 1.18 5.82 29.18
CA GLU A 219 0.83 7.20 28.85
C GLU A 219 2.07 8.06 28.62
N HIS A 220 3.05 7.99 29.53
CA HIS A 220 4.31 8.72 29.39
C HIS A 220 5.05 8.38 28.08
N LEU A 221 5.14 7.09 27.73
CA LEU A 221 5.76 6.65 26.48
C LEU A 221 5.01 7.15 25.25
N THR A 222 3.67 7.17 25.31
CA THR A 222 2.85 7.68 24.20
C THR A 222 3.09 9.16 23.96
N ASP A 223 3.09 9.95 25.03
CA ASP A 223 3.20 11.40 24.96
C ASP A 223 4.60 11.85 24.52
N VAL A 224 5.65 11.31 25.16
CA VAL A 224 7.06 11.63 24.83
C VAL A 224 7.45 11.10 23.45
N GLY A 225 6.94 9.93 23.08
CA GLY A 225 7.18 9.32 21.78
C GLY A 225 6.38 9.96 20.63
N HIS A 226 5.44 10.86 20.94
CA HIS A 226 4.45 11.38 20.00
C HIS A 226 3.74 10.26 19.22
N GLU A 227 3.29 9.22 19.93
CA GLU A 227 2.74 7.99 19.36
C GLU A 227 1.25 8.16 18.98
N TYR A 228 1.00 9.13 18.10
CA TYR A 228 -0.29 9.44 17.52
C TYR A 228 -0.23 9.32 15.99
N GLY A 229 -1.28 8.76 15.38
CA GLY A 229 -1.36 8.64 13.93
C GLY A 229 -1.37 10.00 13.24
N THR A 230 -0.49 10.19 12.24
CA THR A 230 -0.34 11.46 11.50
C THR A 230 -1.54 11.83 10.62
N THR A 231 -2.37 10.86 10.23
CA THR A 231 -3.57 11.10 9.42
C THR A 231 -4.85 10.98 10.25
N THR A 232 -4.94 9.97 11.12
CA THR A 232 -6.16 9.65 11.87
C THR A 232 -6.17 10.22 13.28
N GLY A 233 -5.05 10.74 13.78
CA GLY A 233 -4.88 11.11 15.20
C GLY A 233 -4.94 9.91 16.15
N ARG A 234 -5.04 8.67 15.65
CA ARG A 234 -5.29 7.49 16.48
C ARG A 234 -4.10 7.24 17.40
N LYS A 235 -4.35 7.27 18.72
CA LYS A 235 -3.39 6.90 19.76
C LYS A 235 -2.91 5.46 19.52
N ARG A 236 -1.60 5.25 19.56
CA ARG A 236 -1.01 3.91 19.51
C ARG A 236 -1.08 3.27 20.90
N ARG A 237 -1.22 1.95 20.90
CA ARG A 237 -1.11 1.12 22.09
C ARG A 237 0.36 0.84 22.36
#